data_AF-A0A455REE3-F1
#
_entry.id   AF-A0A455REE3-F1
#
_cell.length_a   1.000
_cell.length_b   1.000
_cell.length_c   1.000
_cell.angle_alpha   90.00
_cell.angle_beta   90.00
_cell.angle_gamma   90.00
#
_symmetry.space_group_name_H-M   'P 1'
#
loop_
_entity.id
_entity.type
_entity.pdbx_description
1 polymer ?
#
loop_
_entity_poly.entity_id
_entity_poly.type
_entity_poly.pdbx_seq_one_letter_code
_entity_poly.pdbx_strand_id
1 'polypeptide(L)'
;MTLNDEQKQVLIGTLLGDGHLETRNDGKTYRFKFAQSNLHKAYLFHVLYHHVFRNLTLTAPKQKANGMWYFNTIVRSSACFRPYAEQFYGLEKGVPQLIDQWLTPKVLAYWPPFRWWLYEV
;
A
#
# COMPACT_ATOMS: atom_id res chain seq x y z
N MET A 1 10.63 1.93 14.88
CA MET A 1 9.17 2.11 14.65
C MET A 1 8.68 0.81 14.04
N THR A 2 7.52 0.32 14.44
CA THR A 2 6.99 -0.99 14.05
C THR A 2 5.53 -0.80 13.66
N LEU A 3 5.07 -1.50 12.62
CA LEU A 3 3.64 -1.50 12.24
C LEU A 3 2.85 -2.31 13.27
N ASN A 4 1.65 -1.86 13.64
CA ASN A 4 0.69 -2.69 14.36
C ASN A 4 0.06 -3.72 13.42
N ASP A 5 -0.64 -4.73 13.94
CA ASP A 5 -1.10 -5.85 13.12
C ASP A 5 -2.16 -5.46 12.08
N GLU A 6 -3.00 -4.48 12.39
CA GLU A 6 -3.93 -3.93 11.41
C GLU A 6 -3.20 -3.22 10.27
N GLN A 7 -2.19 -2.41 10.61
CA GLN A 7 -1.34 -1.73 9.64
C GLN A 7 -0.63 -2.71 8.71
N LYS A 8 -0.14 -3.83 9.24
CA LYS A 8 0.48 -4.89 8.45
C LYS A 8 -0.53 -5.51 7.48
N GLN A 9 -1.74 -5.84 7.95
CA GLN A 9 -2.76 -6.50 7.13
C GLN A 9 -3.20 -5.60 5.96
N VAL A 10 -3.48 -4.32 6.21
CA VAL A 10 -3.83 -3.39 5.12
C VAL A 10 -2.64 -3.16 4.19
N LEU A 11 -1.41 -3.07 4.71
CA LEU A 11 -0.23 -2.94 3.88
C LEU A 11 -0.11 -4.14 2.93
N ILE A 12 -0.24 -5.37 3.44
CA ILE A 12 -0.15 -6.59 2.62
C ILE A 12 -1.27 -6.62 1.56
N GLY A 13 -2.52 -6.34 1.95
CA GLY A 13 -3.64 -6.29 1.00
C GLY A 13 -3.45 -5.24 -0.09
N THR A 14 -3.03 -4.02 0.29
CA THR A 14 -2.77 -2.97 -0.70
C THR A 14 -1.56 -3.29 -1.58
N LEU A 15 -0.49 -3.92 -1.05
CA LEU A 15 0.66 -4.32 -1.85
C LEU A 15 0.33 -5.44 -2.85
N LEU A 16 -0.63 -6.32 -2.57
CA LEU A 16 -1.10 -7.29 -3.56
C LEU A 16 -1.87 -6.65 -4.71
N GLY A 17 -2.44 -5.46 -4.50
CA GLY A 17 -3.13 -4.66 -5.51
C GLY A 17 -2.36 -3.40 -5.91
N ASP A 18 -2.99 -2.24 -5.67
CA ASP A 18 -2.59 -0.92 -6.20
C ASP A 18 -1.45 -0.23 -5.42
N GLY A 19 -1.08 -0.77 -4.27
CA GLY A 19 -0.02 -0.24 -3.43
C GLY A 19 1.37 -0.55 -3.97
N HIS A 20 2.30 0.37 -3.76
CA HIS A 20 3.67 0.20 -4.24
C HIS A 20 4.70 0.72 -3.23
N LEU A 21 5.77 -0.06 -3.00
CA LEU A 21 6.94 0.38 -2.26
C LEU A 21 7.97 0.94 -3.25
N GLU A 22 8.18 2.25 -3.23
CA GLU A 22 9.25 2.87 -4.00
C GLU A 22 10.54 2.91 -3.19
N THR A 23 11.66 2.56 -3.82
CA THR A 23 13.01 2.81 -3.32
C THR A 23 13.69 3.89 -4.16
N ARG A 24 14.51 4.73 -3.51
CA ARG A 24 15.40 5.69 -4.19
C ARG A 24 16.89 5.41 -3.99
N ASN A 25 17.22 4.51 -3.08
CA ASN A 25 18.58 4.25 -2.63
C ASN A 25 18.92 2.75 -2.74
N ASP A 26 18.56 2.13 -3.87
CA ASP A 26 18.92 0.73 -4.16
C ASP A 26 18.53 -0.27 -3.05
N GLY A 27 17.30 -0.16 -2.54
CA GLY A 27 16.76 -1.03 -1.49
C GLY A 27 17.14 -0.64 -0.06
N LYS A 28 17.95 0.41 0.15
CA LYS A 28 18.25 0.90 1.51
C LYS A 28 17.06 1.54 2.19
N THR A 29 16.22 2.24 1.41
CA THR A 29 15.04 2.91 1.94
C THR A 29 13.80 2.70 1.07
N TYR A 30 12.70 2.35 1.73
CA TYR A 30 11.40 2.14 1.10
C TYR A 30 10.38 3.16 1.62
N ARG A 31 9.57 3.67 0.69
CA ARG A 31 8.38 4.47 0.99
C ARG A 31 7.17 3.80 0.39
N PHE A 32 6.09 3.73 1.14
CA PHE A 32 4.81 3.29 0.62
C PHE A 32 4.16 4.46 -0.12
N LYS A 33 3.85 4.20 -1.39
CA LYS A 33 3.11 5.09 -2.27
C LYS A 33 1.81 4.41 -2.64
N PHE A 34 0.74 5.16 -2.45
CA PHE A 34 -0.59 4.72 -2.82
C PHE A 34 -1.24 5.80 -3.66
N ALA A 35 -1.77 5.40 -4.82
CA ALA A 35 -2.41 6.31 -5.75
C ALA A 35 -3.71 5.70 -6.27
N GLN A 36 -4.75 6.52 -6.39
CA GLN A 36 -6.07 6.12 -6.86
C GLN A 36 -6.66 7.20 -7.78
N SER A 37 -7.60 6.80 -8.63
CA SER A 37 -8.37 7.73 -9.44
C SER A 37 -9.30 8.57 -8.57
N ASN A 38 -9.85 9.66 -9.12
CA ASN A 38 -10.82 10.49 -8.40
C ASN A 38 -12.10 9.70 -8.00
N LEU A 39 -12.48 8.70 -8.79
CA LEU A 39 -13.62 7.82 -8.52
C LEU A 39 -13.40 7.04 -7.21
N HIS A 40 -12.18 6.57 -6.97
CA HIS A 40 -11.81 5.79 -5.79
C HIS A 40 -11.12 6.62 -4.70
N LYS A 41 -11.26 7.96 -4.73
CA LYS A 41 -10.60 8.83 -3.74
C LYS A 41 -11.00 8.48 -2.31
N ALA A 42 -12.27 8.10 -2.09
CA ALA A 42 -12.78 7.73 -0.77
C ALA A 42 -12.01 6.54 -0.18
N TYR A 43 -11.64 5.56 -1.01
CA TYR A 43 -10.81 4.44 -0.59
C TYR A 43 -9.41 4.88 -0.18
N LEU A 44 -8.79 5.81 -0.93
CA LEU A 44 -7.49 6.37 -0.56
C LEU A 44 -7.55 7.13 0.77
N PHE A 45 -8.59 7.94 0.97
CA PHE A 45 -8.81 8.66 2.23
C PHE A 45 -9.04 7.71 3.40
N HIS A 46 -9.78 6.62 3.18
CA HIS A 46 -10.01 5.56 4.16
C HIS A 46 -8.72 4.88 4.60
N VAL A 47 -7.89 4.43 3.64
CA VAL A 47 -6.58 3.80 3.90
C VAL A 47 -5.65 4.75 4.67
N LEU A 48 -5.69 6.04 4.34
CA LEU A 48 -4.86 7.06 4.98
C LEU A 48 -5.33 7.41 6.40
N TYR A 49 -6.62 7.75 6.56
CA TYR A 49 -7.15 8.37 7.78
C TYR A 49 -7.78 7.39 8.76
N HIS A 50 -8.47 6.35 8.28
CA HIS A 50 -9.24 5.48 9.15
C HIS A 50 -8.43 4.30 9.69
N HIS A 51 -7.35 3.87 9.01
CA HIS A 51 -6.72 2.62 9.38
C HIS A 51 -5.20 2.65 9.59
N VAL A 52 -4.36 3.25 8.73
CA VAL A 52 -2.96 2.76 8.68
C VAL A 52 -1.84 3.76 8.58
N PHE A 53 -1.96 4.81 7.78
CA PHE A 53 -0.76 5.58 7.39
C PHE A 53 -0.70 7.00 7.93
N ARG A 54 -1.74 7.52 8.61
CA ARG A 54 -1.73 8.91 9.10
C ARG A 54 -0.50 9.26 9.92
N ASN A 55 -0.10 8.38 10.85
CA ASN A 55 1.10 8.51 11.69
C ASN A 55 2.43 8.31 10.90
N LEU A 56 2.36 7.79 9.68
CA LEU A 56 3.48 7.53 8.78
C LEU A 56 3.53 8.55 7.63
N THR A 57 2.63 9.52 7.61
CA THR A 57 2.50 10.56 6.57
C THR A 57 2.49 11.94 7.21
N LEU A 58 3.32 12.85 6.73
CA LEU A 58 3.32 14.24 7.20
C LEU A 58 2.37 15.12 6.39
N THR A 59 2.13 14.77 5.13
CA THR A 59 1.32 15.55 4.21
C THR A 59 -0.06 14.95 4.02
N ALA A 60 -1.06 15.82 3.87
CA ALA A 60 -2.36 15.45 3.34
C ALA A 60 -2.21 14.82 1.93
N PRO A 61 -3.17 13.99 1.49
CA PRO A 61 -3.12 13.40 0.16
C PRO A 61 -3.24 14.50 -0.88
N LYS A 62 -2.48 14.36 -1.97
CA LYS A 62 -2.38 15.36 -3.02
C LYS A 62 -3.06 14.84 -4.28
N GLN A 63 -3.68 15.76 -5.02
CA GLN A 63 -4.20 15.48 -6.34
C GLN A 63 -3.17 15.90 -7.41
N LYS A 64 -2.94 15.05 -8.39
CA LYS A 64 -2.17 15.37 -9.60
C LYS A 64 -3.06 16.10 -10.62
N ALA A 65 -2.44 16.78 -11.58
CA ALA A 65 -3.14 17.45 -12.67
C ALA A 65 -4.04 16.52 -13.50
N ASN A 66 -3.72 15.22 -13.56
CA ASN A 66 -4.53 14.20 -14.24
C ASN A 66 -5.71 13.68 -13.41
N GLY A 67 -6.01 14.30 -12.25
CA GLY A 67 -7.12 13.93 -11.38
C GLY A 67 -6.83 12.78 -10.41
N MET A 68 -5.64 12.15 -10.46
CA MET A 68 -5.27 11.07 -9.53
C MET A 68 -4.90 11.61 -8.16
N TRP A 69 -5.42 10.98 -7.11
CA TRP A 69 -5.06 11.24 -5.73
C TRP A 69 -3.93 10.31 -5.30
N TYR A 70 -2.99 10.79 -4.50
CA TYR A 70 -1.92 9.96 -3.96
C TYR A 70 -1.44 10.46 -2.60
N PHE A 71 -0.83 9.56 -1.84
CA PHE A 71 -0.02 9.90 -0.67
C PHE A 71 1.26 9.06 -0.64
N ASN A 72 2.26 9.56 0.09
CA ASN A 72 3.52 8.86 0.32
C ASN A 72 3.82 8.85 1.82
N THR A 73 4.34 7.73 2.31
CA THR A 73 4.87 7.66 3.68
C THR A 73 6.24 8.31 3.79
N ILE A 74 6.63 8.69 5.01
CA ILE A 74 7.94 9.25 5.30
C ILE A 74 9.06 8.20 5.19
N VAL A 75 10.27 8.64 4.86
CA VAL A 75 11.44 7.75 4.76
C VAL A 75 11.82 7.16 6.13
N ARG A 76 11.51 7.85 7.24
CA ARG A 76 11.80 7.36 8.60
C ARG A 76 11.07 6.06 8.96
N SER A 77 9.95 5.76 8.30
CA SER A 77 9.23 4.49 8.49
C SER A 77 9.74 3.36 7.59
N SER A 78 10.78 3.59 6.79
CA SER A 78 11.38 2.61 5.89
C SER A 78 11.76 1.30 6.57
N ALA A 79 12.26 1.35 7.81
CA ALA A 79 12.65 0.14 8.54
C ALA A 79 11.48 -0.84 8.73
N CYS A 80 10.24 -0.34 8.79
CA CYS A 80 9.04 -1.17 8.93
C CYS A 80 8.60 -1.80 7.61
N PHE A 81 8.96 -1.19 6.48
CA PHE A 81 8.55 -1.65 5.15
C PHE A 81 9.55 -2.61 4.51
N ARG A 82 10.82 -2.54 4.92
CA ARG A 82 11.89 -3.35 4.38
C ARG A 82 11.59 -4.86 4.35
N PRO A 83 11.07 -5.50 5.43
CA PRO A 83 10.77 -6.93 5.40
C PRO A 83 9.71 -7.30 4.36
N TYR A 84 8.74 -6.41 4.13
CA TYR A 84 7.73 -6.60 3.09
C TYR A 84 8.32 -6.38 1.70
N ALA A 85 9.19 -5.38 1.55
CA ALA A 85 9.85 -5.12 0.29
C ALA A 85 10.70 -6.31 -0.18
N GLU A 86 11.50 -6.89 0.72
CA GLU A 86 12.34 -8.06 0.42
C GLU A 86 11.53 -9.29 -0.01
N GLN A 87 10.27 -9.38 0.41
CA GLN A 87 9.37 -10.50 0.09
C GLN A 87 8.58 -10.26 -1.20
N PHE A 88 8.15 -9.02 -1.46
CA PHE A 88 7.36 -8.66 -2.64
C PHE A 88 8.20 -8.23 -3.84
N TYR A 89 9.44 -7.78 -3.63
CA TYR A 89 10.28 -7.19 -4.68
C TYR A 89 11.61 -7.95 -4.77
N GLY A 90 11.67 -8.87 -5.73
CA GLY A 90 12.92 -9.48 -6.20
C GLY A 90 13.42 -8.73 -7.44
N LEU A 91 13.29 -9.33 -8.62
CA LEU A 91 13.50 -8.65 -9.91
C LEU A 91 12.29 -7.81 -10.32
N GLU A 92 11.10 -8.30 -10.01
CA GLU A 92 9.82 -7.64 -10.28
C GLU A 92 8.91 -7.78 -9.05
N LYS A 93 7.83 -6.99 -9.03
CA LYS A 93 6.81 -7.07 -7.97
C LYS A 93 6.04 -8.40 -8.13
N GLY A 94 6.18 -9.30 -7.17
CA GLY A 94 5.56 -10.61 -7.15
C GLY A 94 4.81 -10.90 -5.86
N VAL A 95 4.04 -12.00 -5.87
CA VAL A 95 3.40 -12.52 -4.67
C VAL A 95 4.44 -13.30 -3.85
N PRO A 96 4.61 -12.99 -2.54
CA PRO A 96 5.59 -13.68 -1.71
C PRO A 96 5.18 -15.13 -1.45
N GLN A 97 6.15 -16.02 -1.28
CA GLN A 97 5.89 -17.44 -0.96
C GLN A 97 5.17 -17.63 0.38
N LEU A 98 5.34 -16.69 1.32
CA LEU A 98 4.72 -16.72 2.64
C LEU A 98 3.29 -16.16 2.66
N ILE A 99 2.70 -15.89 1.50
CA ILE A 99 1.39 -15.23 1.42
C ILE A 99 0.30 -16.01 2.15
N ASP A 100 0.35 -17.34 2.11
CA ASP A 100 -0.59 -18.27 2.71
C ASP A 100 -0.77 -18.01 4.22
N GLN A 101 0.32 -17.60 4.88
CA GLN A 101 0.34 -17.31 6.32
C GLN A 101 -0.15 -15.90 6.65
N TRP A 102 -0.16 -15.01 5.66
CA TRP A 102 -0.52 -13.60 5.82
C TRP A 102 -1.96 -13.32 5.39
N LEU A 103 -2.58 -14.22 4.64
CA LEU A 103 -3.97 -14.08 4.20
C LEU A 103 -4.93 -14.17 5.40
N THR A 104 -5.36 -13.00 5.86
CA THR A 104 -6.50 -12.86 6.78
C THR A 104 -7.72 -12.33 6.01
N PRO A 105 -8.95 -12.47 6.54
CA PRO A 105 -10.14 -11.87 5.93
C PRO A 105 -9.99 -10.36 5.70
N LYS A 106 -9.25 -9.65 6.56
CA LYS A 106 -8.95 -8.23 6.38
C LYS A 106 -7.98 -8.00 5.23
N VAL A 107 -6.91 -8.79 5.12
CA VAL A 107 -6.00 -8.73 3.96
C VAL A 107 -6.76 -8.93 2.66
N LEU A 108 -7.67 -9.91 2.61
CA LEU A 108 -8.52 -10.18 1.45
C LEU A 108 -9.47 -9.03 1.12
N ALA A 109 -9.98 -8.32 2.11
CA ALA A 109 -10.86 -7.17 1.89
C ALA A 109 -10.12 -5.96 1.28
N TYR A 110 -8.83 -5.79 1.61
CA TYR A 110 -7.98 -4.71 1.09
C TYR A 110 -7.16 -5.11 -0.12
N TRP A 111 -7.01 -6.40 -0.39
CA TRP A 111 -6.58 -6.91 -1.68
C TRP A 111 -7.75 -6.69 -2.62
N PRO A 112 -7.72 -5.66 -3.50
CA PRO A 112 -8.75 -5.56 -4.51
C PRO A 112 -8.69 -6.88 -5.27
N PRO A 113 -9.74 -7.71 -5.19
CA PRO A 113 -9.66 -8.99 -5.84
C PRO A 113 -9.55 -8.67 -7.33
N PHE A 114 -8.74 -9.47 -8.01
CA PHE A 114 -8.42 -9.38 -9.43
C PHE A 114 -9.60 -8.80 -10.23
N ARG A 115 -9.62 -7.48 -10.50
CA ARG A 115 -10.48 -6.87 -11.51
C ARG A 115 -12.02 -7.00 -11.29
N TRP A 116 -12.56 -6.67 -10.11
CA TRP A 116 -14.01 -6.45 -9.93
C TRP A 116 -14.32 -4.95 -10.13
N TRP A 117 -14.44 -4.42 -11.33
CA TRP A 117 -15.41 -4.85 -12.34
C TRP A 117 -14.85 -4.65 -13.74
N LEU A 118 -14.72 -5.72 -14.52
CA LEU A 118 -14.56 -5.60 -15.96
C LEU A 118 -15.81 -5.05 -16.65
N TYR A 119 -17.00 -5.31 -16.12
CA TYR A 119 -18.28 -4.87 -16.67
C TYR A 119 -19.31 -4.89 -15.53
N GLU A 120 -19.67 -3.75 -14.95
CA GLU A 120 -21.09 -3.57 -14.64
C GLU A 120 -21.69 -2.87 -15.84
N VAL A 121 -22.67 -3.57 -16.40
CA VAL A 121 -23.48 -3.25 -17.57
C VAL A 121 -24.35 -2.03 -17.30
#